data_AF-A0A1F2XC01-F1
#
_entry.id   AF-A0A1F2XC01-F1
#
_cell.length_a   1.000
_cell.length_b   1.000
_cell.length_c   1.000
_cell.angle_alpha   90.00
_cell.angle_beta   90.00
_cell.angle_gamma   90.00
#
_symmetry.space_group_name_H-M   'P 1'
#
loop_
_entity.id
_entity.type
_entity.pdbx_description
1 polymer ?
#
loop_
_entity_poly.entity_id
_entity_poly.type
_entity_poly.pdbx_seq_one_letter_code
_entity_poly.pdbx_strand_id
1 'polypeptide(L)'
;MGRSEQRLFRLADEIARIREEIRLTGEELRIHQHLDDDARRDAAVGGPIDREDARETAADVTRFQRLLHDLEERAARLEAKRQRLIGRLR
;
A
#
# COMPACT_ATOMS: atom_id res chain seq x y z
N MET A 1 -12.89 -15.21 -27.67
CA MET A 1 -12.33 -13.98 -27.10
C MET A 1 -11.17 -13.48 -27.95
N GLY A 2 -11.24 -12.23 -28.40
CA GLY A 2 -10.13 -11.56 -29.10
C GLY A 2 -8.95 -11.28 -28.17
N ARG A 3 -7.76 -11.05 -28.73
CA ARG A 3 -6.53 -10.73 -27.97
C ARG A 3 -6.71 -9.53 -27.03
N SER A 4 -7.50 -8.55 -27.43
CA SER A 4 -7.78 -7.35 -26.63
C SER A 4 -8.66 -7.64 -25.42
N GLU A 5 -9.67 -8.50 -25.55
CA GLU A 5 -10.55 -8.92 -24.45
C GLU A 5 -9.77 -9.72 -23.39
N GLN A 6 -8.93 -10.67 -23.84
CA GLN A 6 -8.05 -11.42 -22.94
C GLN A 6 -7.10 -10.49 -22.18
N ARG A 7 -6.58 -9.46 -22.84
CA ARG A 7 -5.70 -8.47 -22.21
C ARG A 7 -6.44 -7.60 -21.20
N LEU A 8 -7.69 -7.21 -21.48
CA LEU A 8 -8.54 -6.49 -20.52
C LEU A 8 -8.85 -7.32 -19.29
N PHE A 9 -9.14 -8.61 -19.47
CA PHE A 9 -9.40 -9.52 -18.36
C PHE A 9 -8.18 -9.65 -17.45
N ARG A 10 -6.99 -9.91 -18.02
CA ARG A 10 -5.74 -9.98 -17.23
C ARG A 10 -5.43 -8.68 -16.49
N LEU A 11 -5.68 -7.52 -17.11
CA LEU A 11 -5.51 -6.22 -16.45
C LEU A 11 -6.49 -6.05 -15.28
N ALA A 12 -7.75 -6.50 -15.44
CA ALA A 12 -8.73 -6.46 -14.36
C ALA A 12 -8.31 -7.34 -13.17
N ASP A 13 -7.83 -8.55 -13.43
CA ASP A 13 -7.33 -9.46 -12.38
C ASP A 13 -6.09 -8.91 -11.67
N GLU A 14 -5.17 -8.26 -12.41
CA GLU A 14 -4.01 -7.62 -11.80
C GLU A 14 -4.40 -6.41 -10.93
N ILE A 15 -5.34 -5.58 -11.41
CA ILE A 15 -5.87 -4.45 -10.64
C ILE A 15 -6.57 -4.95 -9.38
N ALA A 16 -7.38 -6.00 -9.47
CA ALA A 16 -8.08 -6.58 -8.32
C ALA A 16 -7.09 -7.08 -7.25
N ARG A 17 -6.03 -7.78 -7.67
CA ARG A 17 -4.98 -8.25 -6.76
C ARG A 17 -4.24 -7.10 -6.07
N ILE A 18 -3.85 -6.07 -6.81
CA ILE A 18 -3.15 -4.92 -6.21
C ILE A 18 -4.07 -4.15 -5.26
N ARG A 19 -5.36 -3.99 -5.60
CA ARG A 19 -6.32 -3.33 -4.70
C ARG A 19 -6.51 -4.10 -3.40
N GLU A 20 -6.47 -5.43 -3.45
CA GLU A 20 -6.50 -6.25 -2.24
C GLU A 20 -5.21 -6.10 -1.42
N GLU A 21 -4.06 -6.03 -2.08
CA GLU A 21 -2.78 -5.76 -1.43
C GLU A 21 -2.77 -4.38 -0.75
N ILE A 22 -3.27 -3.34 -1.43
CA ILE A 22 -3.48 -1.99 -0.85
C ILE A 22 -4.35 -2.08 0.41
N ARG A 23 -5.45 -2.84 0.37
CA ARG A 23 -6.34 -3.00 1.52
C ARG A 23 -5.61 -3.63 2.71
N LEU A 24 -4.91 -4.74 2.48
CA LEU A 24 -4.16 -5.47 3.50
C LEU A 24 -3.00 -4.62 4.06
N THR A 25 -2.23 -3.97 3.20
CA THR A 25 -1.14 -3.05 3.61
C THR A 25 -1.68 -1.86 4.41
N GLY A 26 -2.84 -1.32 4.03
CA GLY A 26 -3.50 -0.24 4.78
C GLY A 26 -4.08 -0.68 6.13
N GLU A 27 -4.41 -1.96 6.30
CA GLU A 27 -4.75 -2.55 7.60
C GLU A 27 -3.51 -2.68 8.48
N GLU A 28 -2.42 -3.20 7.93
CA GLU A 28 -1.15 -3.35 8.64
C GLU A 28 -0.56 -2.00 9.07
N LEU A 29 -0.63 -1.00 8.19
CA LEU A 29 -0.18 0.37 8.51
C LEU A 29 -0.91 0.93 9.75
N ARG A 30 -2.22 0.68 9.88
CA ARG A 30 -2.98 1.14 11.05
C ARG A 30 -2.50 0.49 12.34
N ILE A 31 -2.13 -0.80 12.28
CA ILE A 31 -1.55 -1.50 13.43
C ILE A 31 -0.22 -0.85 13.81
N HIS A 32 0.68 -0.64 12.84
CA HIS A 32 1.97 0.00 13.10
C HIS A 32 1.84 1.45 13.61
N GLN A 33 0.84 2.20 13.17
CA GLN A 33 0.56 3.54 13.70
C GLN A 33 0.18 3.49 15.19
N HIS A 34 -0.63 2.52 15.60
CA HIS A 34 -0.94 2.33 17.01
C HIS A 34 0.28 1.95 17.84
N LEU A 35 1.13 1.06 17.31
CA LEU A 35 2.38 0.66 17.97
C LEU A 35 3.35 1.85 18.11
N ASP A 36 3.50 2.68 17.07
CA ASP A 36 4.32 3.90 17.11
C ASP A 36 3.75 4.91 18.13
N ASP A 37 2.43 5.08 18.19
CA ASP A 37 1.79 5.95 19.19
C ASP A 37 1.98 5.47 20.63
N ASP A 38 1.97 4.16 20.87
CA ASP A 38 2.30 3.56 22.17
C ASP A 38 3.79 3.76 22.49
N ALA A 39 4.69 3.37 21.58
CA ALA A 39 6.13 3.48 21.76
C ALA A 39 6.60 4.93 22.00
N ARG A 40 6.00 5.91 21.32
CA ARG A 40 6.27 7.33 21.56
C ARG A 40 5.85 7.79 22.95
N ARG A 41 4.74 7.28 23.49
CA ARG A 41 4.30 7.58 24.85
C ARG A 41 5.26 7.00 25.87
N ASP A 42 5.70 5.77 25.66
CA ASP A 42 6.67 5.11 26.54
C ASP A 42 8.03 5.83 26.50
N ALA A 43 8.52 6.16 25.31
CA ALA A 43 9.77 6.91 25.12
C ALA A 43 9.80 8.29 25.79
N ALA A 44 8.64 8.93 25.98
CA ALA A 44 8.53 10.25 26.60
C ALA A 44 8.86 10.22 28.11
N VAL A 45 8.58 9.10 28.78
CA VAL A 45 8.82 8.89 30.21
C VAL A 45 9.92 7.86 30.49
N GLY A 46 10.32 7.12 29.46
CA GLY A 46 11.25 6.00 29.52
C GLY A 46 12.72 6.34 29.28
N GLY A 47 13.51 5.27 29.21
CA GLY A 47 14.95 5.28 29.07
C GLY A 47 15.42 5.22 27.61
N PRO A 48 16.72 4.97 27.39
CA PRO A 48 17.29 4.85 26.06
C PRO A 48 16.66 3.75 25.19
N ILE A 49 16.22 2.64 25.80
CA ILE A 49 15.59 1.51 25.10
C ILE A 49 14.23 1.92 24.52
N ASP A 50 13.36 2.53 25.32
CA ASP A 50 12.04 2.96 24.86
C ASP A 50 12.13 3.97 23.69
N ARG A 51 13.16 4.81 23.69
CA ARG A 51 13.45 5.75 22.58
C ARG A 51 13.95 5.05 21.32
N GLU A 52 14.62 3.91 21.46
CA GLU A 52 15.03 3.07 20.33
C GLU A 52 13.80 2.41 19.71
N ASP A 53 12.95 1.78 20.53
CA ASP A 53 11.68 1.17 20.10
C ASP A 53 10.77 2.18 19.37
N ALA A 54 10.67 3.41 19.89
CA ALA A 54 9.94 4.50 19.22
C ALA A 54 10.52 4.89 17.85
N ARG A 55 11.84 4.76 17.65
CA ARG A 55 12.46 5.02 16.33
C ARG A 55 12.20 3.87 15.37
N GLU A 56 12.26 2.64 15.84
CA GLU A 56 11.99 1.46 15.01
C GLU A 56 10.56 1.44 14.51
N THR A 57 9.58 1.63 15.41
CA THR A 57 8.16 1.70 15.06
C THR A 57 7.84 2.86 14.13
N ALA A 58 8.42 4.05 14.34
CA ALA A 58 8.30 5.17 13.40
C ALA A 58 8.89 4.85 12.00
N ALA A 59 9.99 4.10 11.95
CA ALA A 59 10.57 3.65 10.68
C ALA A 59 9.65 2.65 9.97
N ASP A 60 8.99 1.75 10.70
CA ASP A 60 7.97 0.85 10.16
C ASP A 60 6.79 1.59 9.56
N VAL A 61 6.21 2.55 10.28
CA VAL A 61 5.14 3.41 9.74
C VAL A 61 5.57 4.05 8.42
N THR A 62 6.78 4.59 8.36
CA THR A 62 7.32 5.19 7.14
C THR A 62 7.47 4.17 6.01
N ARG A 63 7.93 2.95 6.30
CA ARG A 63 8.05 1.86 5.32
C ARG A 63 6.69 1.47 4.74
N PHE A 64 5.69 1.26 5.58
CA PHE A 64 4.34 0.89 5.14
C PHE A 64 3.64 2.00 4.38
N GLN A 65 3.82 3.27 4.76
CA GLN A 65 3.32 4.41 3.99
C GLN A 65 3.89 4.47 2.58
N ARG A 66 5.21 4.24 2.43
CA ARG A 66 5.86 4.19 1.10
C ARG A 66 5.35 3.02 0.28
N LEU A 67 5.23 1.83 0.87
CA LEU A 67 4.69 0.66 0.20
C LEU A 67 3.25 0.90 -0.29
N LEU A 68 2.39 1.46 0.57
CA LEU A 68 1.02 1.77 0.21
C LEU A 68 0.97 2.75 -0.97
N HIS A 69 1.78 3.81 -0.93
CA HIS A 69 1.88 4.77 -2.02
C HIS A 69 2.32 4.13 -3.34
N ASP A 70 3.36 3.28 -3.31
CA ASP A 70 3.85 2.59 -4.50
C ASP A 70 2.79 1.65 -5.12
N LEU A 71 2.00 0.98 -4.27
CA LEU A 71 0.89 0.13 -4.71
C LEU A 71 -0.24 0.95 -5.33
N GLU A 72 -0.61 2.08 -4.72
CA GLU A 72 -1.63 3.01 -5.24
C GLU A 72 -1.21 3.57 -6.61
N GLU A 73 0.05 3.98 -6.76
CA GLU A 73 0.58 4.42 -8.05
C GLU A 73 0.52 3.30 -9.10
N ARG A 74 0.88 2.07 -8.72
CA ARG A 74 0.83 0.92 -9.63
C ARG A 74 -0.61 0.63 -10.07
N ALA A 75 -1.57 0.67 -9.16
CA ALA A 75 -2.99 0.50 -9.47
C ALA A 75 -3.45 1.57 -10.46
N ALA A 76 -3.13 2.85 -10.21
CA ALA A 76 -3.50 3.96 -11.10
C ALA A 76 -2.89 3.80 -12.51
N ARG A 77 -1.63 3.36 -12.63
CA ARG A 77 -0.98 3.09 -13.93
C ARG A 77 -1.69 1.97 -14.70
N LEU A 78 -2.10 0.89 -14.04
CA LEU A 78 -2.83 -0.21 -14.67
C LEU A 78 -4.24 0.18 -15.08
N GLU A 79 -4.93 0.99 -14.27
CA GLU A 79 -6.23 1.54 -14.61
C GLU A 79 -6.16 2.45 -15.83
N ALA A 80 -5.17 3.35 -15.90
CA ALA A 80 -4.93 4.18 -17.08
C ALA A 80 -4.66 3.32 -18.32
N LYS A 81 -3.88 2.23 -18.19
CA LYS A 81 -3.62 1.28 -19.28
C LYS A 81 -4.90 0.56 -19.73
N ARG A 82 -5.77 0.16 -18.79
CA ARG A 82 -7.07 -0.44 -19.07
C ARG A 82 -7.99 0.54 -19.81
N GLN A 83 -8.08 1.79 -19.35
CA GLN A 83 -8.87 2.84 -19.98
C GLN A 83 -8.41 3.12 -21.42
N ARG A 84 -7.09 3.21 -21.65
CA ARG A 84 -6.52 3.37 -23.01
C ARG A 84 -6.88 2.21 -23.93
N LEU A 85 -6.88 0.97 -23.42
CA LEU A 85 -7.24 -0.19 -24.21
C LEU A 85 -8.73 -0.22 -24.56
N ILE A 86 -9.60 0.13 -23.61
CA ILE A 86 -11.05 0.28 -23.85
C ILE A 86 -11.31 1.37 -24.91
N GLY A 87 -10.64 2.51 -24.80
CA GLY A 87 -10.78 3.61 -25.75
C GLY A 87 -10.37 3.27 -27.19
N ARG A 88 -9.54 2.24 -27.41
CA ARG A 88 -9.15 1.76 -28.74
C ARG A 88 -10.10 0.71 -29.33
N LEU A 89 -11.03 0.20 -28.53
CA LEU A 89 -12.03 -0.80 -28.94
C LEU A 89 -13.40 -0.17 -29.23
N ARG A 90 -13.56 1.13 -28.93
CA ARG A 90 -14.66 1.97 -29.36
C ARG A 90 -14.32 2.59 -30.71
#